data_AF-A0A1F7M4H4-F1
#
_entry.id   AF-A0A1F7M4H4-F1
#
_cell.length_a   1.000
_cell.length_b   1.000
_cell.length_c   1.000
_cell.angle_alpha   90.00
_cell.angle_beta   90.00
_cell.angle_gamma   90.00
#
_symmetry.space_group_name_H-M   'P 1'
#
loop_
_entity.id
_entity.type
_entity.pdbx_description
1 polymer ?
#
loop_
_entity_poly.entity_id
_entity_poly.type
_entity_poly.pdbx_seq_one_letter_code
_entity_poly.pdbx_strand_id
1 'polypeptide(L)'
;MTPLHGPLHTLAGASLLALATVAPSRYGLTAAYAALARRLRGDGRGERWLRGELGPVSWTAAAAGALVGGVSHVLLDALVHPDVLPLAPWRQGNALWVPGAFAWTHTASVVLGVAGLLAWVGRGRGGGAPSA
;
A
#
# COMPACT_ATOMS: atom_id res chain seq x y z
N MET A 1 4.87 -11.64 -28.98
CA MET A 1 4.07 -11.08 -27.86
C MET A 1 4.85 -9.89 -27.32
N THR A 2 4.22 -8.71 -27.21
CA THR A 2 4.84 -7.56 -26.54
C THR A 2 4.89 -7.83 -25.03
N PRO A 3 6.00 -7.53 -24.33
CA PRO A 3 6.05 -7.66 -22.88
C PRO A 3 4.94 -6.81 -22.24
N LEU A 4 4.22 -7.38 -21.27
CA LEU A 4 3.23 -6.61 -20.50
C LEU A 4 3.96 -5.72 -19.48
N HIS A 5 5.10 -6.18 -18.98
CA HIS A 5 5.86 -5.52 -17.94
C HIS A 5 7.11 -4.83 -18.49
N GLY A 6 7.09 -3.49 -18.48
CA GLY A 6 8.21 -2.66 -18.90
C GLY A 6 9.26 -2.41 -17.79
N PRO A 7 10.25 -1.53 -18.02
CA PRO A 7 11.37 -1.28 -17.12
C PRO A 7 11.00 -0.81 -15.69
N LEU A 8 9.79 -0.29 -15.50
CA LEU A 8 9.28 0.11 -14.18
C LEU A 8 8.96 -1.10 -13.27
N HIS A 9 8.81 -2.31 -13.83
CA HIS A 9 8.66 -3.56 -13.08
C HIS A 9 10.00 -4.26 -12.82
N THR A 10 11.08 -3.47 -12.74
CA THR A 10 12.36 -3.88 -12.15
C THR A 10 12.41 -3.42 -10.70
N LEU A 11 13.14 -4.10 -9.82
CA LEU A 11 13.28 -3.65 -8.42
C LEU A 11 13.91 -2.25 -8.33
N ALA A 12 14.87 -1.95 -9.21
CA ALA A 12 15.47 -0.62 -9.28
C ALA A 12 14.47 0.43 -9.79
N GLY A 13 13.76 0.16 -10.88
CA GLY A 13 12.74 1.06 -11.44
C GLY A 13 11.60 1.32 -10.47
N ALA A 14 11.10 0.29 -9.80
CA ALA A 14 10.07 0.41 -8.78
C ALA A 14 10.54 1.15 -7.55
N SER A 15 11.79 0.94 -7.10
CA SER A 15 12.35 1.68 -5.97
C SER A 15 12.50 3.18 -6.30
N LEU A 16 12.94 3.51 -7.51
CA LEU A 16 13.02 4.90 -7.97
C LEU A 16 11.64 5.55 -8.05
N LEU A 17 10.65 4.86 -8.61
CA LEU A 17 9.27 5.36 -8.69
C LEU A 17 8.62 5.48 -7.30
N ALA A 18 8.88 4.52 -6.40
CA ALA A 18 8.46 4.58 -5.01
C ALA A 18 9.04 5.82 -4.31
N LEU A 19 10.34 6.08 -4.46
CA LEU A 19 10.95 7.29 -3.91
C LEU A 19 10.37 8.57 -4.52
N ALA A 20 10.14 8.58 -5.84
CA ALA A 20 9.55 9.72 -6.54
C ALA A 20 8.10 10.02 -6.09
N THR A 21 7.36 9.01 -5.62
CA THR A 21 5.98 9.17 -5.15
C THR A 21 5.87 9.60 -3.69
N VAL A 22 6.94 9.53 -2.88
CA VAL A 22 6.90 9.90 -1.45
C VAL A 22 6.35 11.31 -1.22
N ALA A 23 6.92 12.31 -1.90
CA ALA A 23 6.50 13.70 -1.74
C ALA A 23 5.05 13.93 -2.25
N PRO A 24 4.68 13.51 -3.48
CA PRO A 24 3.30 13.55 -3.93
C PRO A 24 2.30 12.88 -2.96
N SER A 25 2.63 11.70 -2.43
CA SER A 25 1.79 11.00 -1.46
C SER A 25 1.66 11.80 -0.16
N ARG A 26 2.77 12.32 0.38
CA ARG A 26 2.77 13.14 1.60
C ARG A 26 1.89 14.39 1.46
N TYR A 27 2.04 15.14 0.38
CA TYR A 27 1.28 16.37 0.15
C TYR A 27 -0.17 16.08 -0.22
N GLY A 28 -0.39 15.17 -1.18
CA GLY A 28 -1.72 14.81 -1.66
C GLY A 28 -2.61 14.22 -0.57
N LEU A 29 -2.11 13.27 0.20
CA LEU A 29 -2.88 12.66 1.29
C LEU A 29 -3.15 13.64 2.44
N THR A 30 -2.23 14.55 2.72
CA THR A 30 -2.47 15.60 3.74
C THR A 30 -3.47 16.64 3.26
N ALA A 31 -3.43 17.01 1.99
CA ALA A 31 -4.43 17.88 1.39
C ALA A 31 -5.82 17.21 1.39
N ALA A 32 -5.88 15.91 1.07
CA ALA A 32 -7.10 15.11 1.15
C ALA A 32 -7.65 15.04 2.59
N TYR A 33 -6.77 14.79 3.57
CA TYR A 33 -7.13 14.84 5.00
C TYR A 33 -7.70 16.22 5.38
N ALA A 34 -7.04 17.31 5.00
CA ALA A 34 -7.52 18.66 5.28
C ALA A 34 -8.86 18.97 4.59
N ALA A 35 -9.07 18.50 3.37
CA ALA A 35 -10.33 18.65 2.65
C ALA A 35 -11.47 17.86 3.32
N LEU A 36 -11.20 16.61 3.72
CA LEU A 36 -12.17 15.80 4.46
C LEU A 36 -12.48 16.39 5.83
N ALA A 37 -11.47 16.88 6.55
CA ALA A 37 -11.64 17.57 7.82
C ALA A 37 -12.56 18.78 7.68
N ARG A 38 -12.41 19.59 6.62
CA ARG A 38 -13.32 20.71 6.35
C ARG A 38 -14.75 20.26 6.06
N ARG A 39 -14.94 19.15 5.34
CA ARG A 39 -16.28 18.61 5.01
C ARG A 39 -17.00 18.05 6.22
N LEU A 40 -16.28 17.44 7.15
CA LEU A 40 -16.84 16.86 8.37
C LEU A 40 -16.95 17.88 9.51
N ARG A 41 -16.67 19.17 9.26
CA ARG A 41 -16.71 20.18 10.31
C ARG A 41 -18.09 20.27 10.95
N GLY A 42 -18.15 20.14 12.27
CA GLY A 42 -19.39 20.14 13.03
C GLY A 42 -20.16 18.81 13.06
N ASP A 43 -19.71 17.77 12.34
CA ASP A 43 -20.34 16.44 12.35
C ASP A 43 -20.14 15.67 13.68
N GLY A 44 -19.26 16.15 14.58
CA GLY A 44 -19.05 15.62 15.93
C GLY A 44 -18.46 14.21 15.96
N ARG A 45 -19.21 13.21 15.48
CA ARG A 45 -18.77 11.81 15.30
C ARG A 45 -17.71 11.69 14.21
N GLY A 46 -17.94 12.25 13.03
CA GLY A 46 -16.99 12.19 11.92
C GLY A 46 -15.70 12.95 12.22
N GLU A 47 -15.77 14.09 12.91
CA GLU A 47 -14.56 14.80 13.35
C GLU A 47 -13.73 14.00 14.36
N ARG A 48 -14.38 13.39 15.36
CA ARG A 48 -13.70 12.56 16.37
C ARG A 48 -13.06 11.32 15.73
N TRP A 49 -13.80 10.64 14.85
CA TRP A 49 -13.28 9.50 14.10
C TRP A 49 -12.11 9.91 13.21
N LEU A 50 -12.25 10.99 12.45
CA LEU A 50 -11.20 11.49 11.57
C LEU A 50 -9.93 11.80 12.37
N ARG A 51 -10.01 12.55 13.47
CA ARG A 51 -8.81 12.90 14.27
C ARG A 51 -8.20 11.72 15.02
N GLY A 52 -9.04 10.76 15.44
CA GLY A 52 -8.59 9.59 16.21
C GLY A 52 -7.93 8.53 15.33
N GLU A 53 -8.45 8.31 14.13
CA GLU A 53 -7.98 7.26 13.22
C GLU A 53 -7.03 7.79 12.14
N LEU A 54 -7.26 9.02 11.66
CA LEU A 54 -6.55 9.59 10.53
C LEU A 54 -5.79 10.84 10.98
N GLY A 55 -4.46 10.80 10.89
CA GLY A 55 -3.60 11.96 11.10
C GLY A 55 -3.15 12.56 9.76
N PRO A 56 -2.59 13.80 9.78
CA PRO A 56 -1.71 14.23 8.69
C PRO A 56 -0.64 13.17 8.44
N VAL A 57 -0.40 12.84 7.18
CA VAL A 57 0.56 11.80 6.82
C VAL A 57 1.97 12.28 7.18
N SER A 58 2.74 11.50 7.94
CA SER A 58 4.14 11.83 8.22
C SER A 58 5.04 11.46 7.05
N TRP A 59 6.24 12.03 6.98
CA TRP A 59 7.22 11.65 5.96
C TRP A 59 7.60 10.16 6.04
N THR A 60 7.76 9.64 7.26
CA THR A 60 8.04 8.21 7.48
C THR A 60 6.90 7.33 6.98
N ALA A 61 5.64 7.69 7.26
CA ALA A 61 4.49 6.93 6.77
C ALA A 61 4.39 6.97 5.24
N ALA A 62 4.62 8.13 4.62
CA ALA A 62 4.64 8.26 3.16
C ALA A 62 5.77 7.44 2.53
N ALA A 63 6.99 7.52 3.07
CA ALA A 63 8.15 6.77 2.59
C ALA A 63 7.96 5.26 2.74
N ALA A 64 7.54 4.81 3.93
CA ALA A 64 7.28 3.41 4.19
C ALA A 64 6.16 2.87 3.28
N GLY A 65 5.04 3.58 3.16
CA GLY A 65 3.94 3.17 2.28
C GLY A 65 4.35 3.09 0.82
N ALA A 66 5.08 4.09 0.32
CA ALA A 66 5.53 4.11 -1.07
C ALA A 66 6.55 2.99 -1.37
N LEU A 67 7.54 2.78 -0.50
CA LEU A 67 8.56 1.75 -0.67
C LEU A 67 7.97 0.35 -0.53
N VAL A 68 7.21 0.09 0.54
CA VAL A 68 6.56 -1.22 0.74
C VAL A 68 5.60 -1.50 -0.41
N GLY A 69 4.78 -0.53 -0.81
CA GLY A 69 3.86 -0.68 -1.93
C GLY A 69 4.56 -0.95 -3.25
N GLY A 70 5.51 -0.10 -3.65
CA GLY A 70 6.21 -0.21 -4.94
C GLY A 70 7.05 -1.48 -5.07
N VAL A 71 7.79 -1.85 -4.02
CA VAL A 71 8.62 -3.06 -4.03
C VAL A 71 7.75 -4.32 -3.97
N SER A 72 6.76 -4.38 -3.07
CA SER A 72 5.88 -5.56 -2.99
C SER A 72 5.08 -5.77 -4.26
N HIS A 73 4.63 -4.69 -4.93
CA HIS A 73 3.95 -4.74 -6.22
C HIS A 73 4.77 -5.53 -7.26
N VAL A 74 6.04 -5.16 -7.47
CA VAL A 74 6.91 -5.86 -8.43
C VAL A 74 7.21 -7.29 -7.99
N LEU A 75 7.40 -7.56 -6.70
CA LEU A 75 7.66 -8.91 -6.21
C LEU A 75 6.45 -9.83 -6.41
N LEU A 76 5.23 -9.34 -6.16
CA LEU A 76 4.00 -10.08 -6.36
C LEU A 76 3.74 -10.33 -7.85
N ASP A 77 3.97 -9.32 -8.70
CA ASP A 77 3.89 -9.49 -10.15
C ASP A 77 4.92 -10.50 -10.66
N ALA A 78 6.15 -10.46 -10.12
CA ALA A 78 7.20 -11.42 -10.48
C ALA A 78 6.86 -12.86 -10.06
N LEU A 79 6.07 -13.09 -9.01
CA LEU A 79 5.60 -14.43 -8.68
C LEU A 79 4.61 -14.95 -9.73
N VAL A 80 3.75 -14.07 -10.24
CA VAL A 80 2.62 -14.43 -11.11
C VAL A 80 3.00 -14.47 -12.59
N HIS A 81 3.78 -13.51 -13.06
CA HIS A 81 4.00 -13.26 -14.47
C HIS A 81 5.43 -13.64 -14.91
N PRO A 82 5.58 -14.52 -15.92
CA PRO A 82 6.90 -14.97 -16.36
C PRO A 82 7.70 -13.88 -17.09
N ASP A 83 7.06 -12.83 -17.60
CA ASP A 83 7.69 -11.73 -18.36
C ASP A 83 8.19 -10.57 -17.47
N VAL A 84 7.93 -10.58 -16.17
CA VAL A 84 8.49 -9.60 -15.23
C VAL A 84 9.97 -9.88 -15.01
N LEU A 85 10.82 -8.85 -15.15
CA LEU A 85 12.27 -8.98 -15.02
C LEU A 85 12.76 -8.20 -13.78
N PRO A 86 12.56 -8.71 -12.55
CA PRO A 86 12.80 -7.93 -11.34
C PRO A 86 14.26 -7.49 -11.18
N LEU A 87 15.21 -8.25 -11.74
CA LEU A 87 16.65 -8.02 -11.63
C LEU A 87 17.26 -7.47 -12.94
N ALA A 88 16.47 -7.03 -13.91
CA ALA A 88 17.01 -6.37 -15.09
C ALA A 88 17.62 -4.99 -14.73
N PRO A 89 18.68 -4.53 -15.43
CA PRO A 89 19.33 -5.20 -16.56
C PRO A 89 20.41 -6.21 -16.15
N TRP A 90 20.69 -6.40 -14.85
CA TRP A 90 21.78 -7.24 -14.36
C TRP A 90 21.57 -8.73 -14.62
N ARG A 91 20.33 -9.20 -14.55
CA ARG A 91 19.97 -10.59 -14.84
C ARG A 91 18.74 -10.64 -15.73
N GLN A 92 18.83 -11.46 -16.77
CA GLN A 92 17.70 -11.77 -17.63
C GLN A 92 16.87 -12.92 -17.05
N GLY A 93 15.57 -12.89 -17.32
CA GLY A 93 14.58 -13.85 -16.83
C GLY A 93 14.01 -13.54 -15.44
N ASN A 94 12.96 -14.29 -15.10
CA ASN A 94 12.26 -14.16 -13.82
C ASN A 94 12.58 -15.33 -12.89
N ALA A 95 13.46 -15.13 -11.92
CA ALA A 95 13.82 -16.16 -10.94
C ALA A 95 12.75 -16.38 -9.86
N LEU A 96 11.76 -15.48 -9.75
CA LEU A 96 10.71 -15.54 -8.73
C LEU A 96 9.42 -16.16 -9.27
N TRP A 97 9.32 -16.39 -10.59
CA TRP A 97 8.10 -16.90 -11.20
C TRP A 97 7.76 -18.30 -10.68
N VAL A 98 6.51 -18.47 -10.24
CA VAL A 98 5.97 -19.74 -9.79
C VAL A 98 4.73 -20.09 -10.63
N PRO A 99 4.75 -21.19 -11.40
CA PRO A 99 3.59 -21.62 -12.17
C PRO A 99 2.33 -21.77 -11.29
N GLY A 100 1.21 -21.20 -11.76
CA GLY A 100 -0.06 -21.24 -11.02
C GLY A 100 -0.14 -20.29 -9.83
N ALA A 101 0.83 -19.38 -9.63
CA ALA A 101 0.84 -18.52 -8.47
C ALA A 101 -0.28 -17.49 -8.38
N PHE A 102 -0.92 -17.19 -9.50
CA PHE A 102 -2.05 -16.27 -9.57
C PHE A 102 -3.08 -16.54 -8.47
N ALA A 103 -3.58 -17.77 -8.34
CA ALA A 103 -4.67 -18.09 -7.44
C ALA A 103 -4.30 -17.93 -5.95
N TRP A 104 -3.14 -18.46 -5.54
CA TRP A 104 -2.76 -18.43 -4.13
C TRP A 104 -2.28 -17.03 -3.69
N THR A 105 -1.60 -16.28 -4.56
CA THR A 105 -1.17 -14.91 -4.25
C THR A 105 -2.39 -14.02 -3.98
N HIS A 106 -3.40 -14.06 -4.86
CA HIS A 106 -4.64 -13.30 -4.66
C HIS A 106 -5.43 -13.76 -3.44
N THR A 107 -5.52 -15.08 -3.22
CA THR A 107 -6.20 -15.64 -2.04
C THR A 107 -5.51 -15.19 -0.76
N ALA A 108 -4.18 -15.23 -0.71
CA ALA A 108 -3.40 -14.74 0.43
C ALA A 108 -3.63 -13.23 0.66
N SER A 109 -3.65 -12.42 -0.41
CA SER A 109 -3.97 -10.98 -0.31
C SER A 109 -5.34 -10.73 0.28
N VAL A 110 -6.37 -11.48 -0.16
CA VAL A 110 -7.74 -11.36 0.39
C VAL A 110 -7.76 -11.76 1.86
N VAL A 111 -7.17 -12.91 2.22
CA VAL A 111 -7.13 -13.40 3.60
C VAL A 111 -6.43 -12.40 4.52
N LEU A 112 -5.26 -11.90 4.12
CA LEU A 112 -4.51 -10.91 4.90
C LEU A 112 -5.26 -9.57 5.00
N GLY A 113 -5.90 -9.12 3.92
CA GLY A 113 -6.72 -7.91 3.92
C GLY A 113 -7.90 -8.01 4.88
N VAL A 114 -8.62 -9.14 4.85
CA VAL A 114 -9.73 -9.41 5.79
C VAL A 114 -9.21 -9.51 7.22
N ALA A 115 -8.13 -10.25 7.47
CA ALA A 115 -7.54 -10.37 8.80
C ALA A 115 -7.10 -9.00 9.36
N GLY A 116 -6.45 -8.17 8.55
CA GLY A 116 -6.05 -6.82 8.91
C GLY A 116 -7.25 -5.92 9.22
N LEU A 117 -8.31 -5.99 8.41
CA LEU A 117 -9.55 -5.26 8.65
C LEU A 117 -10.21 -5.68 9.96
N LEU A 118 -10.32 -6.99 10.22
CA LEU A 118 -10.88 -7.51 11.48
C LEU A 118 -10.05 -7.07 12.69
N ALA A 119 -8.72 -7.10 12.59
CA ALA A 119 -7.83 -6.64 13.66
C ALA A 119 -8.01 -5.14 13.93
N TRP A 120 -8.08 -4.30 12.87
CA TRP A 120 -8.31 -2.86 13.02
C TRP A 120 -9.67 -2.56 13.65
N VAL A 121 -10.74 -3.20 13.18
CA VAL A 121 -12.09 -3.06 13.76
C VAL A 121 -12.16 -3.56 15.20
N GLY A 122 -11.45 -4.64 15.53
CA GLY A 122 -11.35 -5.17 16.89
C GLY A 122 -10.68 -4.20 17.86
N ARG A 123 -9.62 -3.51 17.41
CA ARG A 123 -8.94 -2.47 18.20
C ARG A 123 -9.87 -1.28 18.52
N GLY A 124 -10.67 -0.84 17.54
CA GLY A 124 -11.62 0.26 17.75
C GLY A 124 -12.75 -0.08 18.74
N ARG A 125 -13.06 -1.37 18.93
CA ARG A 125 -14.07 -1.84 19.89
C ARG A 125 -13.53 -2.03 21.32
N GLY A 126 -12.23 -2.27 21.49
CA GLY A 126 -11.59 -2.44 22.80
C GLY A 126 -11.26 -1.14 23.54
N GLY A 127 -11.31 0.02 22.87
CA GLY A 127 -11.02 1.33 23.46
C GLY A 127 -12.23 2.04 24.08
N GLY A 128 -13.41 1.42 24.09
CA GLY A 128 -14.65 2.02 24.59
C GLY A 128 -15.21 1.33 25.84
N ALA A 129 -14.98 1.97 27.00
CA ALA A 129 -15.63 1.83 28.33
C ALA A 129 -14.92 0.99 29.42
N PRO A 130 -15.03 1.35 30.73
CA PRO A 130 -15.33 2.67 31.34
C PRO A 130 -14.47 3.02 32.57
N SER A 131 -14.49 4.28 33.02
CA SER A 131 -14.40 4.61 34.45
C SER A 131 -15.15 5.92 34.76
N ALA A 132 -15.93 5.83 35.84
CA ALA A 132 -16.90 6.76 36.42
C ALA A 132 -16.41 8.19 36.66
#